data_AF-A0A9Q3HTD9-F1
#
_entry.id   AF-A0A9Q3HTD9-F1
#
_cell.length_a   1.000
_cell.length_b   1.000
_cell.length_c   1.000
_cell.angle_alpha   90.00
_cell.angle_beta   90.00
_cell.angle_gamma   90.00
#
_symmetry.space_group_name_H-M   'P 1'
#
loop_
_entity.id
_entity.type
_entity.pdbx_description
1 polymer ?
#
loop_
_entity_poly.entity_id
_entity_poly.type
_entity_poly.pdbx_seq_one_letter_code
_entity_poly.pdbx_strand_id
1 'polypeptide(L)'
;MLRWQIAIHEYRGNMTIVHKAGNIDKNADGLLGTKLSFSTEYHPKEDGLAERMIQTLEDMIIRFCAYGLYFKGSDGFPHDWYTLIPALELAYKTSIHASTGATPAILEKGWNPKLPVDTLKKDLVDIHPTASTFKLLLDKVRHHANQGMNDAFEYAKKKCNKSHKNPEFKVGDLILDSALRFNNIKGPKKLKDSFSGPSIIKAIHGTNTVQLQLSGELENTHPSFLISLVKHYTSIDKELFPLRNEIPLEVCPLDQVRRKSTESLERKKA
;
A
#
# COMPACT_ATOMS: atom_id res chain seq x y z
N MET A 1 -1.93 2.40 10.35
CA MET A 1 -2.65 1.91 9.16
C MET A 1 -3.18 0.47 9.28
N LEU A 2 -2.38 -0.52 9.71
CA LEU A 2 -2.83 -1.93 9.85
C LEU A 2 -4.07 -2.16 10.75
N ARG A 3 -4.25 -1.37 11.82
CA ARG A 3 -5.45 -1.46 12.67
C ARG A 3 -6.74 -1.08 11.96
N TRP A 4 -6.68 -0.22 10.94
CA TRP A 4 -7.85 0.18 10.17
C TRP A 4 -8.20 -0.85 9.09
N GLN A 5 -7.21 -1.53 8.49
CA GLN A 5 -7.45 -2.59 7.51
C GLN A 5 -8.13 -3.83 8.11
N ILE A 6 -7.73 -4.24 9.32
CA ILE A 6 -8.34 -5.39 10.02
C ILE A 6 -9.81 -5.08 10.39
N ALA A 7 -10.09 -3.88 10.90
CA ALA A 7 -11.46 -3.44 11.22
C ALA A 7 -12.37 -3.37 9.98
N ILE A 8 -11.85 -2.95 8.83
CA ILE A 8 -12.61 -2.93 7.56
C ILE A 8 -12.98 -4.36 7.12
N HIS A 9 -12.11 -5.35 7.37
CA HIS A 9 -12.36 -6.75 7.02
C HIS A 9 -13.45 -7.40 7.89
N GLU A 10 -13.49 -7.07 9.19
CA GLU A 10 -14.49 -7.58 10.15
C GLU A 10 -15.91 -7.05 9.86
N TYR A 11 -16.04 -5.77 9.49
CA TYR A 11 -17.36 -5.16 9.24
C TYR A 11 -17.92 -5.43 7.82
N ARG A 12 -17.08 -5.78 6.84
CA ARG A 12 -17.51 -6.04 5.44
C ARG A 12 -18.04 -7.45 5.19
N GLY A 13 -17.92 -8.38 6.13
CA GLY A 13 -18.49 -9.74 6.02
C GLY A 13 -20.00 -9.81 6.24
N ASN A 14 -20.58 -8.79 6.89
CA ASN A 14 -21.96 -8.82 7.40
C ASN A 14 -22.95 -7.90 6.68
N MET A 15 -22.50 -7.10 5.70
CA MET A 15 -23.43 -6.36 4.85
C MET A 15 -23.93 -7.28 3.74
N THR A 16 -25.21 -7.17 3.41
CA THR A 16 -25.79 -7.68 2.16
C THR A 16 -26.77 -6.62 1.70
N ILE A 17 -26.58 -6.11 0.47
CA ILE A 17 -27.42 -5.08 -0.13
C ILE A 17 -28.37 -5.79 -1.08
N VAL A 18 -29.66 -5.78 -0.74
CA VAL A 18 -30.72 -6.35 -1.57
C VAL A 18 -31.30 -5.26 -2.46
N HIS A 19 -31.28 -5.51 -3.77
CA HIS A 19 -31.83 -4.61 -4.77
C HIS A 19 -33.34 -4.77 -4.89
N LYS A 20 -34.03 -3.70 -5.34
CA LYS A 20 -35.46 -3.75 -5.70
C LYS A 20 -35.81 -4.81 -6.75
N ALA A 21 -34.82 -5.23 -7.55
CA ALA A 21 -34.96 -6.26 -8.60
C ALA A 21 -34.57 -7.68 -8.15
N GLY A 22 -34.28 -7.90 -6.87
CA GLY A 22 -33.94 -9.23 -6.33
C GLY A 22 -32.47 -9.63 -6.47
N ASN A 23 -31.61 -8.80 -7.06
CA ASN A 23 -30.17 -9.01 -7.02
C ASN A 23 -29.65 -8.75 -5.60
N ILE A 24 -28.68 -9.55 -5.15
CA ILE A 24 -28.07 -9.44 -3.82
C ILE A 24 -26.57 -9.24 -4.02
N ASP A 25 -26.08 -8.05 -3.71
CA ASP A 25 -24.65 -7.77 -3.68
C ASP A 25 -24.15 -7.85 -2.25
N LYS A 26 -22.99 -8.47 -2.06
CA LYS A 26 -22.40 -8.63 -0.73
C LYS A 26 -21.98 -7.27 -0.15
N ASN A 27 -21.44 -6.36 -0.95
CA ASN A 27 -20.93 -5.07 -0.46
C ASN A 27 -21.21 -3.93 -1.44
N ALA A 28 -21.07 -2.69 -0.96
CA ALA A 28 -21.17 -1.47 -1.79
C ALA A 28 -20.19 -1.47 -2.98
N ASP A 29 -19.04 -2.14 -2.86
CA ASP A 29 -18.09 -2.27 -3.96
C ASP A 29 -18.66 -3.13 -5.11
N GLY A 30 -19.36 -4.22 -4.77
CA GLY A 30 -20.07 -5.05 -5.75
C GLY A 30 -21.21 -4.29 -6.44
N LEU A 31 -21.94 -3.48 -5.66
CA LEU A 31 -22.99 -2.59 -6.15
C LEU A 31 -22.46 -1.57 -7.17
N LEU A 32 -21.29 -0.99 -6.91
CA LEU A 32 -20.64 -0.01 -7.80
C LEU A 32 -19.86 -0.67 -8.95
N GLY A 33 -19.80 -2.00 -9.01
CA GLY A 33 -18.99 -2.74 -9.98
C GLY A 33 -17.49 -2.50 -9.82
N THR A 34 -17.03 -2.08 -8.64
CA THR A 34 -15.61 -1.79 -8.38
C THR A 34 -14.86 -3.06 -7.97
N LYS A 35 -13.71 -3.27 -8.60
CA LYS A 35 -12.80 -4.36 -8.23
C LYS A 35 -11.81 -3.87 -7.20
N LEU A 36 -11.78 -4.51 -6.03
CA LEU A 36 -10.80 -4.22 -5.00
C LEU A 36 -9.50 -4.99 -5.26
N SER A 37 -8.38 -4.28 -5.16
CA SER A 37 -7.04 -4.86 -5.13
C SER A 37 -6.40 -4.49 -3.79
N PHE A 38 -6.08 -5.49 -2.98
CA PHE A 38 -5.41 -5.29 -1.71
C PHE A 38 -3.90 -5.39 -1.87
N SER A 39 -3.18 -4.50 -1.19
CA SER A 39 -1.73 -4.64 -1.03
C SER A 39 -1.40 -5.77 -0.07
N THR A 40 -0.19 -6.30 -0.19
CA THR A 40 0.31 -7.32 0.73
C THR A 40 0.50 -6.73 2.13
N GLU A 41 0.25 -7.55 3.16
CA GLU A 41 0.34 -7.10 4.54
C GLU A 41 1.73 -6.55 4.87
N TYR A 42 1.79 -5.45 5.64
CA TYR A 42 3.04 -4.80 6.03
C TYR A 42 3.93 -4.39 4.84
N HIS A 43 3.33 -4.07 3.69
CA HIS A 43 4.03 -3.52 2.54
C HIS A 43 3.54 -2.11 2.19
N PRO A 44 3.89 -1.09 3.01
CA PRO A 44 3.52 0.31 2.76
C PRO A 44 3.95 0.80 1.37
N LYS A 45 5.06 0.26 0.84
CA LYS A 45 5.61 0.64 -0.46
C LYS A 45 4.70 0.37 -1.66
N GLU A 46 3.78 -0.60 -1.61
CA GLU A 46 2.83 -0.85 -2.71
C GLU A 46 1.85 0.31 -2.88
N ASP A 47 1.48 0.98 -1.78
CA ASP A 47 0.59 2.15 -1.80
C ASP A 47 1.37 3.47 -1.65
N GLY A 48 2.58 3.51 -2.22
CA GLY A 48 3.49 4.64 -2.06
C GLY A 48 2.95 5.98 -2.59
N LEU A 49 1.98 5.97 -3.51
CA LEU A 49 1.31 7.18 -3.99
C LEU A 49 0.45 7.81 -2.90
N ALA A 50 -0.42 7.03 -2.27
CA ALA A 50 -1.26 7.51 -1.18
C ALA A 50 -0.38 7.93 0.01
N GLU A 51 0.63 7.13 0.36
CA GLU A 51 1.55 7.47 1.46
C GLU A 51 2.31 8.77 1.20
N ARG A 52 2.78 8.99 -0.04
CA ARG A 52 3.49 10.23 -0.38
C ARG A 52 2.55 11.44 -0.36
N MET A 53 1.30 11.26 -0.78
CA MET A 53 0.28 12.30 -0.69
C MET A 53 0.00 12.65 0.77
N ILE A 54 -0.23 11.65 1.63
CA ILE A 54 -0.46 11.83 3.07
C ILE A 54 0.72 12.58 3.69
N GLN A 55 1.96 12.16 3.41
CA GLN A 55 3.14 12.84 3.92
C GLN A 55 3.20 14.32 3.50
N THR A 56 2.83 14.62 2.25
CA THR A 56 2.81 16.01 1.75
C THR A 56 1.77 16.85 2.49
N LEU A 57 0.58 16.29 2.73
CA LEU A 57 -0.48 16.95 3.48
C LEU A 57 -0.11 17.13 4.95
N GLU A 58 0.51 16.13 5.59
CA GLU A 58 1.03 16.26 6.96
C GLU A 58 2.05 17.39 7.06
N ASP A 59 3.00 17.47 6.13
CA ASP A 59 4.01 18.54 6.07
C ASP A 59 3.36 19.92 5.92
N MET A 60 2.32 20.04 5.10
CA MET A 60 1.55 21.27 4.95
C MET A 60 0.87 21.64 6.28
N ILE A 61 0.12 20.71 6.90
CA ILE A 61 -0.57 20.94 8.17
C ILE A 61 0.41 21.37 9.26
N ILE A 62 1.53 20.65 9.42
CA ILE A 62 2.53 20.95 10.45
C ILE A 62 3.05 22.37 10.29
N ARG A 63 3.37 22.80 9.07
CA ARG A 63 3.88 24.15 8.80
C ARG A 63 2.82 25.20 9.16
N PHE A 64 1.58 25.05 8.69
CA PHE A 64 0.53 26.02 8.95
C PHE A 64 0.12 26.08 10.44
N CYS A 65 0.02 24.94 11.12
CA CYS A 65 -0.22 24.90 12.57
C CYS A 65 0.95 25.50 13.37
N ALA A 66 2.20 25.27 12.95
CA ALA A 66 3.37 25.89 13.57
C ALA A 66 3.38 27.42 13.41
N TYR A 67 2.99 27.95 12.24
CA TYR A 67 2.85 29.40 12.04
C TYR A 67 1.74 30.02 12.89
N GLY A 68 0.65 29.27 13.12
CA GLY A 68 -0.43 29.68 14.02
C GLY A 68 0.03 29.91 15.47
N LEU A 69 1.12 29.30 15.92
CA LEU A 69 1.69 29.55 17.27
C LEU A 69 2.17 31.00 17.45
N TYR A 70 2.58 31.66 16.36
CA TYR A 70 3.07 33.05 16.38
C TYR A 70 1.97 34.08 16.08
N PHE A 71 0.96 33.71 15.29
CA PHE A 71 -0.22 34.52 14.99
C PHE A 71 -1.40 34.11 15.87
N LYS A 72 -1.26 34.31 17.18
CA LYS A 72 -2.36 34.12 18.13
C LYS A 72 -3.24 35.38 18.13
N GLY A 73 -4.17 35.46 17.18
CA GLY A 73 -5.22 36.49 17.20
C GLY A 73 -6.11 36.38 18.45
N SER A 74 -6.84 37.45 18.79
CA SER A 74 -7.77 37.52 19.92
C SER A 74 -8.89 36.48 19.87
N ASP A 75 -9.17 35.92 18.69
CA ASP A 75 -10.39 35.16 18.42
C ASP A 75 -10.18 33.64 18.53
N GLY A 76 -8.97 33.17 18.87
CA GLY A 76 -8.57 31.77 18.63
C GLY A 76 -8.49 31.55 17.11
N PHE A 77 -7.48 30.91 16.56
CA PHE A 77 -7.48 29.48 16.31
C PHE A 77 -6.15 29.20 15.59
N PRO A 78 -5.20 28.51 16.23
CA PRO A 78 -4.08 27.94 15.50
C PRO A 78 -3.88 26.42 15.68
N HIS A 79 -4.75 25.74 16.43
CA HIS A 79 -4.57 24.31 16.76
C HIS A 79 -5.56 23.36 16.05
N ASP A 80 -6.60 23.89 15.42
CA ASP A 80 -7.66 23.09 14.80
C ASP A 80 -7.33 22.78 13.34
N TRP A 81 -6.48 21.77 13.13
CA TRP A 81 -6.05 21.32 11.80
C TRP A 81 -7.21 21.01 10.85
N TYR A 82 -8.38 20.58 11.36
CA TYR A 82 -9.56 20.26 10.53
C TYR A 82 -10.12 21.49 9.80
N THR A 83 -10.06 22.68 10.41
CA THR A 83 -10.52 23.94 9.78
C THR A 83 -9.66 24.36 8.60
N LEU A 84 -8.40 23.93 8.60
CA LEU A 84 -7.42 24.26 7.57
C LEU A 84 -7.51 23.33 6.35
N ILE A 85 -8.11 22.15 6.49
CA ILE A 85 -8.17 21.14 5.41
C ILE A 85 -8.65 21.73 4.08
N PRO A 86 -9.76 22.51 4.00
CA PRO A 86 -10.23 23.03 2.70
C PRO A 86 -9.23 24.00 2.06
N ALA A 87 -8.55 24.82 2.87
CA ALA A 87 -7.52 25.74 2.37
C ALA A 87 -6.28 24.98 1.88
N LEU A 88 -5.87 23.93 2.59
CA LEU A 88 -4.75 23.08 2.20
C LEU A 88 -5.06 22.25 0.95
N GLU A 89 -6.27 21.73 0.83
CA GLU A 89 -6.74 21.02 -0.37
C GLU A 89 -6.65 21.93 -1.59
N LEU A 90 -7.13 23.18 -1.47
CA LEU A 90 -7.02 24.17 -2.54
C LEU A 90 -5.57 24.44 -2.91
N ALA A 91 -4.71 24.69 -1.92
CA ALA A 91 -3.29 24.94 -2.13
C ALA A 91 -2.57 23.76 -2.79
N TYR A 92 -2.90 22.53 -2.39
CA TYR A 92 -2.36 21.31 -3.00
C TYR A 92 -2.79 21.21 -4.47
N LYS A 93 -4.08 21.40 -4.76
CA LYS A 93 -4.63 21.31 -6.12
C LYS A 93 -4.11 22.37 -7.09
N THR A 94 -3.69 23.53 -6.59
CA THR A 94 -3.15 24.65 -7.40
C THR A 94 -1.62 24.69 -7.45
N SER A 95 -0.93 23.87 -6.67
CA SER A 95 0.53 23.79 -6.69
C SER A 95 1.01 22.92 -7.85
N ILE A 96 2.14 23.30 -8.47
CA ILE A 96 2.75 22.53 -9.56
C ILE A 96 3.51 21.35 -8.94
N HIS A 97 3.24 20.14 -9.43
CA HIS A 97 3.95 18.93 -8.99
C HIS A 97 5.20 18.70 -9.82
N ALA A 98 6.32 18.41 -9.17
CA ALA A 98 7.61 18.22 -9.84
C ALA A 98 7.62 17.04 -10.83
N SER A 99 6.85 15.97 -10.57
CA SER A 99 6.80 14.79 -11.43
C SER A 99 5.97 14.99 -12.70
N THR A 100 4.89 15.77 -12.62
CA THR A 100 3.98 15.99 -13.75
C THR A 100 4.21 17.32 -14.47
N GLY A 101 4.90 18.26 -13.83
CA GLY A 101 5.11 19.62 -14.34
C GLY A 101 3.82 20.45 -14.44
N ALA A 102 2.71 19.97 -13.88
CA ALA A 102 1.40 20.61 -13.94
C ALA A 102 0.70 20.56 -12.57
N THR A 103 -0.33 21.39 -12.40
CA THR A 103 -1.17 21.37 -11.21
C THR A 103 -2.20 20.23 -11.29
N PRO A 104 -2.56 19.58 -10.17
CA PRO A 104 -3.61 18.56 -10.15
C PRO A 104 -4.95 19.08 -10.69
N ALA A 105 -5.32 20.33 -10.40
CA ALA A 105 -6.56 20.92 -10.90
C ALA A 105 -6.61 21.00 -12.44
N ILE A 106 -5.50 21.31 -13.10
CA ILE A 106 -5.43 21.28 -14.57
C ILE A 106 -5.52 19.84 -15.09
N LEU A 107 -4.86 18.88 -14.45
CA LEU A 107 -4.88 17.49 -14.91
C LEU A 107 -6.25 16.82 -14.80
N GLU A 108 -6.97 17.14 -13.72
CA GLU A 108 -8.30 16.59 -13.42
C GLU A 108 -9.40 17.35 -14.17
N LYS A 109 -9.41 18.69 -14.07
CA LYS A 109 -10.53 19.55 -14.51
C LYS A 109 -10.18 20.41 -15.72
N GLY A 110 -8.90 20.59 -16.03
CA GLY A 110 -8.42 21.43 -17.14
C GLY A 110 -8.30 22.92 -16.84
N TRP A 111 -8.58 23.35 -15.61
CA TRP A 111 -8.49 24.75 -15.19
C TRP A 111 -8.06 24.85 -13.72
N ASN A 112 -7.40 25.95 -13.37
CA ASN A 112 -7.07 26.28 -11.99
C ASN A 112 -8.17 27.17 -11.39
N PRO A 113 -8.63 26.91 -10.15
CA PRO A 113 -9.49 27.85 -9.45
C PRO A 113 -8.78 29.18 -9.22
N LYS A 114 -9.54 30.27 -9.29
CA LYS A 114 -9.02 31.63 -9.06
C LYS A 114 -8.63 31.79 -7.60
N LEU A 115 -7.37 32.11 -7.35
CA LEU A 115 -6.86 32.37 -6.00
C LEU A 115 -7.02 33.86 -5.66
N PRO A 116 -7.04 34.23 -4.36
CA PRO A 116 -7.05 35.64 -3.95
C PRO A 116 -5.90 36.45 -4.57
N VAL A 117 -4.72 35.83 -4.72
CA VAL A 117 -3.54 36.45 -5.35
C VAL A 117 -3.75 36.75 -6.85
N ASP A 118 -4.55 35.95 -7.55
CA ASP A 118 -4.84 36.16 -8.97
C ASP A 118 -5.79 37.35 -9.17
N THR A 119 -6.66 37.58 -8.18
CA THR A 119 -7.58 38.73 -8.19
C THR A 119 -6.84 40.05 -8.03
N LEU A 120 -5.68 40.05 -7.37
CA LEU A 120 -4.80 41.21 -7.23
C LEU A 120 -3.98 41.48 -8.50
N LYS A 121 -3.71 40.46 -9.32
CA LYS A 121 -2.88 40.52 -10.54
C LYS A 121 -3.71 40.74 -11.82
N LYS A 122 -4.71 41.62 -11.75
CA LYS A 122 -5.81 41.82 -12.71
C LYS A 122 -5.38 42.37 -14.09
N ASP A 123 -4.52 41.68 -14.83
CA ASP A 123 -4.06 42.12 -16.15
C ASP A 123 -4.53 41.23 -17.32
N LEU A 124 -5.29 40.15 -17.08
CA LEU A 124 -5.68 39.22 -18.15
C LEU A 124 -7.19 38.99 -18.24
N VAL A 125 -7.72 39.15 -19.45
CA VAL A 125 -9.06 38.69 -19.84
C VAL A 125 -9.01 37.18 -19.97
N ASP A 126 -9.73 36.49 -19.09
CA ASP A 126 -9.82 35.04 -19.04
C ASP A 126 -10.90 34.56 -20.03
N ILE A 127 -10.54 34.43 -21.31
CA ILE A 127 -11.44 33.92 -22.34
C ILE A 127 -11.40 32.39 -22.29
N HIS A 128 -12.51 31.77 -21.92
CA HIS A 128 -12.60 30.31 -21.95
C HIS A 128 -12.49 29.80 -23.41
N PRO A 129 -11.57 28.87 -23.70
CA PRO A 129 -11.39 28.36 -25.05
C PRO A 129 -12.63 27.60 -25.55
N THR A 130 -12.79 27.47 -26.86
CA THR A 130 -13.80 26.59 -27.46
C THR A 130 -13.60 25.14 -26.99
N ALA A 131 -14.67 24.36 -26.87
CA ALA A 131 -14.60 22.98 -26.37
C ALA A 131 -13.59 22.09 -27.13
N SER A 132 -13.47 22.27 -28.46
CA SER A 132 -12.49 21.55 -29.29
C SER A 132 -11.04 21.90 -28.93
N THR A 133 -10.74 23.20 -28.78
CA THR A 133 -9.42 23.68 -28.37
C THR A 133 -9.07 23.28 -26.93
N PHE A 134 -10.07 23.26 -26.04
CA PHE A 134 -9.91 22.82 -24.65
C PHE A 134 -9.56 21.33 -24.57
N LYS A 135 -10.24 20.48 -25.35
CA LYS A 135 -9.91 19.05 -25.44
C LYS A 135 -8.47 18.85 -25.92
N LEU A 136 -8.08 19.54 -26.99
CA LEU A 136 -6.71 19.46 -27.52
C LEU A 136 -5.66 19.89 -26.49
N LEU A 137 -5.95 20.94 -25.72
CA LEU A 137 -5.10 21.40 -24.62
C LEU A 137 -4.96 20.31 -23.54
N LEU A 138 -6.08 19.75 -23.08
CA LEU A 138 -6.09 18.68 -22.08
C LEU A 138 -5.29 17.46 -22.53
N ASP A 139 -5.46 17.03 -23.78
CA ASP A 139 -4.75 15.88 -24.33
C ASP A 139 -3.23 16.13 -24.35
N LYS A 140 -2.80 17.35 -24.72
CA LYS A 140 -1.38 17.75 -24.66
C LYS A 140 -0.83 17.79 -23.25
N VAL A 141 -1.58 18.37 -22.30
CA VAL A 141 -1.14 18.44 -20.89
C VAL A 141 -1.03 17.04 -20.28
N ARG A 142 -2.01 16.16 -20.54
CA ARG A 142 -1.95 14.75 -20.10
C ARG A 142 -0.77 14.02 -20.70
N HIS A 143 -0.52 14.22 -21.99
CA HIS A 143 0.63 13.62 -22.67
C HIS A 143 1.95 14.07 -22.01
N HIS A 144 2.13 15.37 -21.78
CA HIS A 144 3.33 15.89 -21.10
C HIS A 144 3.46 15.37 -19.66
N ALA A 145 2.36 15.32 -18.90
CA ALA A 145 2.37 14.78 -17.55
C ALA A 145 2.73 13.29 -17.51
N ASN A 146 2.25 12.51 -18.47
CA ASN A 146 2.60 11.09 -18.62
C ASN A 146 4.08 10.91 -18.95
N GLN A 147 4.64 11.77 -19.82
CA GLN A 147 6.08 11.77 -20.12
C GLN A 147 6.91 12.07 -18.86
N GLY A 148 6.59 13.16 -18.14
CA GLY A 148 7.28 13.50 -16.89
C GLY A 148 7.18 12.40 -15.83
N MET A 149 6.02 11.73 -15.74
CA MET A 149 5.83 10.62 -14.81
C MET A 149 6.65 9.39 -15.20
N ASN A 150 6.77 9.09 -16.50
CA ASN A 150 7.63 8.02 -17.00
C ASN A 150 9.12 8.32 -16.74
N ASP A 151 9.57 9.56 -16.96
CA ASP A 151 10.94 9.97 -16.70
C ASP A 151 11.28 9.88 -15.21
N ALA A 152 10.38 10.35 -14.34
CA ALA A 152 10.51 10.23 -12.89
C ALA A 152 10.54 8.76 -12.45
N PHE A 153 9.70 7.91 -13.04
CA PHE A 153 9.69 6.47 -12.80
C PHE A 153 11.00 5.81 -13.22
N GLU A 154 11.50 6.11 -14.42
CA GLU A 154 12.78 5.59 -14.90
C GLU A 154 13.95 6.00 -14.01
N TYR A 155 13.98 7.27 -13.60
CA TYR A 155 15.00 7.78 -12.69
C TYR A 155 14.97 7.04 -11.35
N ALA A 156 13.78 6.89 -10.76
CA ALA A 156 13.59 6.15 -9.52
C ALA A 156 14.02 4.68 -9.66
N LYS A 157 13.64 4.02 -10.76
CA LYS A 157 14.02 2.64 -11.09
C LYS A 157 15.54 2.49 -11.21
N LYS A 158 16.20 3.36 -11.98
CA LYS A 158 17.67 3.36 -12.14
C LYS A 158 18.37 3.55 -10.79
N LYS A 159 17.87 4.44 -9.92
CA LYS A 159 18.43 4.67 -8.58
C LYS A 159 18.23 3.48 -7.65
N CYS A 160 17.05 2.86 -7.67
CA CYS A 160 16.75 1.68 -6.87
C CYS A 160 17.61 0.49 -7.28
N ASN A 161 17.68 0.18 -8.58
CA ASN A 161 18.43 -0.95 -9.12
C ASN A 161 19.94 -0.90 -8.79
N LYS A 162 20.53 0.29 -8.60
CA LYS A 162 21.94 0.41 -8.21
C LYS A 162 22.24 -0.17 -6.82
N SER A 163 21.28 -0.06 -5.90
CA SER A 163 21.44 -0.49 -4.50
C SER A 163 20.73 -1.82 -4.23
N HIS A 164 19.69 -2.13 -5.01
CA HIS A 164 18.84 -3.28 -4.76
C HIS A 164 19.49 -4.57 -5.23
N LYS A 165 19.76 -5.47 -4.28
CA LYS A 165 20.10 -6.86 -4.53
C LYS A 165 18.90 -7.71 -4.13
N ASN A 166 18.33 -8.44 -5.08
CA ASN A 166 17.27 -9.38 -4.79
C ASN A 166 17.89 -10.65 -4.22
N PRO A 167 17.49 -11.11 -3.03
CA PRO A 167 17.86 -12.45 -2.58
C PRO A 167 17.15 -13.47 -3.48
N GLU A 168 17.91 -14.40 -4.04
CA GLU A 168 17.39 -15.48 -4.87
C GLU A 168 16.91 -16.61 -3.95
N PHE A 169 15.58 -16.73 -3.81
CA PHE A 169 14.96 -17.83 -3.10
C PHE A 169 14.47 -18.89 -4.08
N LYS A 170 14.60 -20.17 -3.71
CA LYS A 170 14.04 -21.29 -4.46
C LYS A 170 12.92 -21.96 -3.66
N VAL A 171 12.00 -22.60 -4.38
CA VAL A 171 10.97 -23.42 -3.75
C VAL A 171 11.65 -24.57 -3.01
N GLY A 172 11.29 -24.77 -1.74
CA GLY A 172 11.92 -25.74 -0.85
C GLY A 172 13.02 -25.17 0.06
N ASP A 173 13.46 -23.92 -0.12
CA ASP A 173 14.44 -23.32 0.78
C ASP A 173 13.87 -23.11 2.18
N LEU A 174 14.73 -23.31 3.18
CA LEU A 174 14.45 -23.01 4.58
C LEU A 174 14.73 -21.53 4.84
N ILE A 175 13.77 -20.86 5.46
CA ILE A 175 13.83 -19.43 5.68
C ILE A 175 13.24 -19.03 7.02
N LEU A 176 13.73 -17.91 7.53
CA LEU A 176 13.24 -17.26 8.73
C LEU A 176 12.30 -16.11 8.35
N ASP A 177 11.16 -16.04 9.01
CA ASP A 177 10.13 -15.04 8.78
C ASP A 177 10.13 -13.95 9.85
N SER A 178 9.91 -12.69 9.47
CA SER A 178 9.99 -11.58 10.43
C SER A 178 8.82 -11.58 11.43
N ALA A 179 9.16 -11.55 12.72
CA ALA A 179 8.21 -11.48 13.82
C ALA A 179 7.48 -10.12 13.95
N LEU A 180 7.73 -9.17 13.04
CA LEU A 180 7.02 -7.90 12.95
C LEU A 180 5.53 -8.08 12.62
N ARG A 181 5.18 -9.14 11.88
CA ARG A 181 3.80 -9.43 11.50
C ARG A 181 2.99 -10.08 12.62
N PHE A 182 3.65 -10.80 13.51
CA PHE A 182 2.96 -11.66 14.46
C PHE A 182 2.74 -10.96 15.81
N ASN A 183 1.48 -10.63 16.09
CA ASN A 183 1.02 -10.29 17.43
C ASN A 183 0.61 -11.53 18.23
N ASN A 184 0.44 -12.68 17.56
CA ASN A 184 -0.13 -13.90 18.13
C ASN A 184 0.94 -14.88 18.65
N ILE A 185 2.23 -14.61 18.42
CA ILE A 185 3.33 -15.38 19.01
C ILE A 185 3.37 -15.09 20.51
N LYS A 186 3.41 -16.14 21.33
CA LYS A 186 3.45 -16.00 22.79
C LYS A 186 4.70 -15.26 23.27
N GLY A 187 4.51 -14.36 24.23
CA GLY A 187 5.59 -13.68 24.95
C GLY A 187 5.59 -12.15 24.81
N PRO A 188 6.38 -11.45 25.62
CA PRO A 188 6.45 -9.99 25.58
C PRO A 188 7.20 -9.52 24.32
N LYS A 189 6.63 -8.53 23.62
CA LYS A 189 7.16 -7.97 22.36
C LYS A 189 8.65 -7.58 22.39
N LYS A 190 9.20 -7.26 23.57
CA LYS A 190 10.61 -6.87 23.75
C LYS A 190 11.58 -8.05 23.87
N LEU A 191 11.13 -9.23 24.30
CA LEU A 191 11.99 -10.40 24.53
C LEU A 191 11.81 -11.48 23.46
N LYS A 192 10.86 -11.32 22.53
CA LYS A 192 10.69 -12.24 21.42
C LYS A 192 11.77 -12.02 20.37
N ASP A 193 12.16 -13.11 19.70
CA ASP A 193 13.09 -13.04 18.59
C ASP A 193 12.49 -12.21 17.45
N SER A 194 13.37 -11.48 16.74
CA SER A 194 12.94 -10.65 15.62
C SER A 194 12.52 -11.48 14.40
N PHE A 195 12.93 -12.74 14.34
CA PHE A 195 12.58 -13.70 13.30
C PHE A 195 12.07 -14.98 13.94
N SER A 196 10.93 -15.48 13.47
CA SER A 196 10.39 -16.78 13.85
C SER A 196 10.95 -17.87 12.95
N GLY A 197 10.70 -19.11 13.35
CA GLY A 197 11.46 -20.31 13.02
C GLY A 197 11.66 -20.61 11.53
N PRO A 198 12.34 -21.72 11.24
CA PRO A 198 12.57 -22.11 9.86
C PRO A 198 11.28 -22.62 9.23
N SER A 199 10.78 -21.87 8.24
CA SER A 199 9.63 -22.22 7.39
C SER A 199 10.11 -22.61 6.00
N ILE A 200 9.33 -23.44 5.29
CA ILE A 200 9.66 -23.87 3.93
C ILE A 200 8.89 -23.02 2.92
N ILE A 201 9.57 -22.61 1.84
CA ILE A 201 8.92 -21.96 0.70
C ILE A 201 8.13 -22.99 -0.09
N LYS A 202 6.80 -22.82 -0.14
CA LYS A 202 5.88 -23.66 -0.92
C LYS A 202 5.77 -23.19 -2.37
N ALA A 203 5.72 -21.89 -2.60
CA ALA A 203 5.62 -21.30 -3.92
C ALA A 203 6.18 -19.87 -3.92
N ILE A 204 6.56 -19.36 -5.09
CA ILE A 204 6.99 -17.98 -5.28
C ILE A 204 5.99 -17.32 -6.22
N HIS A 205 5.40 -16.21 -5.77
CA HIS A 205 4.41 -15.43 -6.51
C HIS A 205 5.06 -14.14 -7.04
N GLY A 206 5.24 -14.06 -8.36
CA GLY A 206 5.89 -12.92 -8.99
C GLY A 206 7.35 -12.76 -8.56
N THR A 207 7.81 -11.53 -8.43
CA THR A 207 9.21 -11.22 -8.11
C THR A 207 9.48 -11.04 -6.62
N ASN A 208 8.48 -10.64 -5.83
CA ASN A 208 8.67 -10.12 -4.47
C ASN A 208 7.89 -10.87 -3.39
N THR A 209 7.05 -11.84 -3.75
CA THR A 209 6.16 -12.52 -2.79
C THR A 209 6.48 -14.01 -2.75
N VAL A 210 6.65 -14.54 -1.55
CA VAL A 210 6.84 -15.97 -1.28
C VAL A 210 5.66 -16.51 -0.49
N GLN A 211 5.23 -17.71 -0.81
CA GLN A 211 4.21 -18.43 -0.07
C GLN A 211 4.89 -19.43 0.85
N LEU A 212 4.66 -19.26 2.14
CA LEU A 212 5.25 -20.10 3.19
C LEU A 212 4.30 -21.21 3.57
N GLN A 213 4.89 -22.33 3.97
CA GLN A 213 4.19 -23.34 4.73
C GLN A 213 4.27 -22.97 6.21
N LEU A 214 3.15 -22.45 6.73
CA LEU A 214 3.01 -22.09 8.14
C LEU A 214 2.49 -23.31 8.93
N SER A 215 3.00 -23.52 10.14
CA SER A 215 2.51 -24.53 11.09
C SER A 215 2.41 -23.97 12.51
N GLY A 216 1.69 -24.65 13.40
CA GLY A 216 1.56 -24.29 14.81
C GLY A 216 0.87 -22.94 15.04
N GLU A 217 1.51 -22.04 15.80
CA GLU A 217 0.94 -20.73 16.19
C GLU A 217 0.70 -19.78 14.99
N LEU A 218 1.20 -20.12 13.80
CA LEU A 218 1.12 -19.33 12.58
C LEU A 218 0.08 -19.82 11.56
N GLU A 219 -0.59 -20.96 11.80
CA GLU A 219 -1.55 -21.56 10.85
C GLU A 219 -2.70 -20.63 10.45
N ASN A 220 -3.15 -19.79 11.39
CA ASN A 220 -4.26 -18.86 11.15
C ASN A 220 -3.83 -17.56 10.44
N THR A 221 -2.56 -17.41 10.08
CA THR A 221 -2.05 -16.22 9.38
C THR A 221 -2.03 -16.45 7.87
N HIS A 222 -2.19 -15.40 7.09
CA HIS A 222 -2.09 -15.50 5.64
C HIS A 222 -0.68 -15.96 5.20
N PRO A 223 -0.56 -16.98 4.33
CA PRO A 223 0.72 -17.62 4.02
C PRO A 223 1.61 -16.83 3.04
N SER A 224 1.20 -15.62 2.64
CA SER A 224 1.91 -14.81 1.63
C SER A 224 2.80 -13.75 2.28
N PHE A 225 4.10 -13.89 2.09
CA PHE A 225 5.13 -13.05 2.70
C PHE A 225 5.93 -12.33 1.63
N LEU A 226 6.45 -11.17 2.01
CA LEU A 226 7.32 -10.40 1.14
C LEU A 226 8.76 -10.88 1.30
N ILE A 227 9.48 -10.99 0.20
CA ILE A 227 10.89 -11.40 0.15
C ILE A 227 11.78 -10.56 1.08
N SER A 228 11.49 -9.27 1.26
CA SER A 228 12.29 -8.41 2.16
C SER A 228 12.06 -8.67 3.66
N LEU A 229 11.00 -9.38 4.01
CA LEU A 229 10.68 -9.75 5.41
C LEU A 229 11.13 -11.17 5.75
N VAL A 230 11.87 -11.80 4.84
CA VAL A 230 12.32 -13.18 4.90
C VAL A 230 13.83 -13.20 4.82
N LYS A 231 14.46 -14.14 5.54
CA LYS A 231 15.91 -14.39 5.48
C LYS A 231 16.18 -15.86 5.22
N HIS A 232 17.30 -16.17 4.57
CA HIS A 232 17.76 -17.55 4.50
C HIS A 232 18.02 -18.09 5.91
N TYR A 233 17.60 -19.33 6.14
CA TYR A 233 17.96 -20.05 7.35
C TYR A 233 19.34 -20.66 7.18
N THR A 234 20.26 -20.35 8.10
CA THR A 234 21.54 -21.03 8.20
C THR A 234 21.43 -22.10 9.26
N SER A 235 21.74 -23.35 8.91
CA SER A 235 21.82 -24.46 9.86
C SER A 235 22.84 -24.14 10.96
N ILE A 236 22.55 -24.57 12.19
CA ILE A 236 23.41 -24.32 13.33
C ILE A 236 24.62 -25.25 13.25
N ASP A 237 25.83 -24.68 13.23
CA ASP A 237 27.07 -25.45 13.39
C ASP A 237 27.17 -25.94 14.84
N LYS A 238 26.90 -27.22 15.06
CA LYS A 238 26.89 -27.87 16.39
C LYS A 238 28.23 -27.77 17.12
N GLU A 239 29.33 -27.61 16.38
CA GLU A 239 30.67 -27.46 16.94
C GLU A 239 30.89 -26.09 17.59
N LEU A 240 30.38 -25.01 16.99
CA LEU A 240 30.55 -23.65 17.52
C LEU A 240 29.53 -23.32 18.63
N PHE A 241 28.33 -23.90 18.57
CA PHE A 241 27.23 -23.55 19.47
C PHE A 241 26.52 -24.79 20.07
N PRO A 242 27.20 -25.57 20.92
CA PRO A 242 26.69 -26.86 21.41
C PRO A 242 25.48 -26.74 22.36
N LEU A 243 25.23 -25.57 22.94
CA LEU A 243 24.11 -25.32 23.86
C LEU A 243 22.80 -24.90 23.17
N ARG A 244 22.79 -24.72 21.84
CA ARG A 244 21.57 -24.35 21.11
C ARG A 244 20.80 -25.59 20.66
N ASN A 245 19.53 -25.67 21.05
CA ASN A 245 18.64 -26.74 20.61
C ASN A 245 18.18 -26.50 19.16
N GLU A 246 18.11 -27.57 18.36
CA GLU A 246 17.48 -27.52 17.03
C GLU A 246 15.97 -27.40 17.19
N ILE A 247 15.37 -26.49 16.42
CA ILE A 247 13.91 -26.32 16.39
C ILE A 247 13.35 -27.40 15.44
N PRO A 248 12.39 -28.24 15.87
CA PRO A 248 11.80 -29.25 15.00
C PRO A 248 11.12 -28.61 13.79
N LEU A 249 11.47 -29.09 12.59
CA LEU A 249 10.81 -28.72 11.35
C LEU A 249 9.56 -29.60 11.17
N GLU A 250 8.37 -29.01 11.26
CA GLU A 250 7.13 -29.69 10.87
C GLU A 250 6.98 -29.66 9.35
N VAL A 251 7.59 -30.63 8.67
CA VAL A 251 7.39 -30.84 7.25
C VAL A 251 6.04 -31.53 7.04
N CYS A 252 4.99 -30.78 6.71
CA CYS A 252 3.79 -31.40 6.12
C CYS A 252 4.17 -32.06 4.80
N PRO A 253 3.84 -33.34 4.57
CA PRO A 253 4.15 -34.02 3.32
C PRO A 253 3.46 -33.30 2.15
N LEU A 254 4.26 -32.72 1.25
CA LEU A 254 3.81 -32.07 0.00
C LEU A 254 2.89 -32.98 -0.84
N ASP A 255 2.97 -34.29 -0.66
CA ASP A 255 2.23 -35.29 -1.43
C ASP A 255 0.77 -35.49 -1.00
N GLN A 256 0.35 -35.07 0.20
CA GLN A 256 -1.03 -35.28 0.65
C GLN A 256 -2.03 -34.26 0.08
N VAL A 257 -1.57 -33.08 -0.34
CA VAL A 257 -2.44 -32.05 -0.92
C VAL A 257 -2.84 -32.40 -2.36
N ARG A 258 -1.98 -33.09 -3.13
CA ARG A 258 -2.30 -33.58 -4.49
C ARG A 258 -3.32 -34.72 -4.51
N ARG A 259 -3.38 -35.54 -3.45
CA ARG A 259 -4.35 -36.66 -3.35
C ARG A 259 -5.77 -36.18 -3.05
N LYS A 260 -5.95 -35.16 -2.20
CA LYS A 260 -7.28 -34.61 -1.89
C LYS A 260 -7.93 -33.86 -3.06
N SER A 261 -7.15 -33.21 -3.93
CA SER A 261 -7.70 -32.53 -5.12
C SER A 261 -8.11 -33.51 -6.23
N THR A 262 -7.48 -34.67 -6.34
CA THR A 262 -7.84 -35.71 -7.31
C THR A 262 -9.04 -36.53 -6.85
N GLU A 263 -9.12 -36.92 -5.57
CA GLU A 263 -10.30 -37.61 -5.02
C GLU A 263 -11.58 -36.75 -5.01
N SER A 264 -11.45 -35.42 -4.86
CA SER A 264 -12.60 -34.50 -4.93
C SER A 264 -13.06 -34.19 -6.35
N LEU A 265 -12.21 -34.42 -7.36
CA LEU A 265 -12.57 -34.36 -8.79
C LEU A 265 -13.22 -35.66 -9.27
N GLU A 266 -12.83 -36.82 -8.73
CA GLU A 266 -13.45 -38.11 -9.06
C GLU A 266 -14.82 -38.29 -8.39
N ARG A 267 -15.03 -37.81 -7.16
CA ARG A 267 -16.36 -37.80 -6.50
C ARG A 267 -17.40 -36.88 -7.14
N LYS A 268 -17.01 -35.97 -8.05
CA LYS A 268 -17.94 -35.12 -8.82
C LYS A 268 -18.27 -35.69 -10.20
N LYS A 269 -17.73 -36.86 -10.57
CA LYS A 269 -17.99 -37.56 -11.84
C LYS A 269 -18.75 -38.88 -11.67
N ALA A 270 -19.13 -39.25 -10.44
CA ALA A 270 -19.98 -40.40 -10.13
C ALA A 270 -21.38 -39.94 -9.73
#